data_AF-A0A944EXK3-F1
#
_entry.id   AF-A0A944EXK3-F1
#
_cell.length_a   1.000
_cell.length_b   1.000
_cell.length_c   1.000
_cell.angle_alpha   90.00
_cell.angle_beta   90.00
_cell.angle_gamma   90.00
#
_symmetry.space_group_name_H-M   'P 1'
#
loop_
_entity.id
_entity.type
_entity.pdbx_description
1 polymer ?
#
loop_
_entity_poly.entity_id
_entity_poly.type
_entity_poly.pdbx_seq_one_letter_code
_entity_poly.pdbx_strand_id
1 'polypeptide(L)'
;MATERAPCVIALRLVSAALTAAMGAIHLYLWDDGGYRDLDTIGVLFLLNAIGSALLTLALLAFPTRYVGVPAALGALFTAGTLAALVISLTIGLFGFLESLDGELVWPTIAVESAGVVALTALTLLAYDLRHRGRKTRTQAPEGLHRGPSGA
;
A
#
# COMPACT_ATOMS: atom_id res chain seq x y z
N MET A 1 -10.62 21.29 -10.34
CA MET A 1 -9.32 20.90 -9.75
C MET A 1 -9.42 20.26 -8.35
N ALA A 2 -9.85 20.94 -7.28
CA ALA A 2 -9.91 20.31 -5.93
C ALA A 2 -11.01 19.23 -5.81
N THR A 3 -12.16 19.47 -6.44
CA THR A 3 -13.32 18.56 -6.48
C THR A 3 -13.08 17.31 -7.32
N GLU A 4 -12.20 17.37 -8.32
CA GLU A 4 -11.84 16.23 -9.20
C GLU A 4 -10.81 15.30 -8.54
N ARG A 5 -10.03 15.79 -7.57
CA ARG A 5 -9.01 14.99 -6.88
C ARG A 5 -9.62 14.08 -5.82
N ALA A 6 -10.72 14.47 -5.20
CA ALA A 6 -11.43 13.64 -4.22
C ALA A 6 -11.87 12.28 -4.80
N PRO A 7 -12.58 12.21 -5.95
CA PRO A 7 -12.92 10.93 -6.55
C PRO A 7 -11.70 10.15 -7.02
N CYS A 8 -10.64 10.80 -7.51
CA CYS A 8 -9.39 10.12 -7.87
C CYS A 8 -8.72 9.45 -6.65
N VAL A 9 -8.63 10.16 -5.51
CA VAL A 9 -8.10 9.58 -4.26
C VAL A 9 -8.95 8.40 -3.80
N ILE A 10 -10.27 8.50 -3.86
CA ILE A 10 -11.18 7.42 -3.46
C ILE A 10 -11.02 6.21 -4.38
N ALA A 11 -11.03 6.42 -5.70
CA ALA A 11 -10.85 5.35 -6.68
C ALA A 11 -9.52 4.63 -6.47
N LEU A 12 -8.43 5.39 -6.35
CA LEU A 12 -7.10 4.82 -6.14
C LEU A 12 -6.99 4.09 -4.81
N ARG A 13 -7.61 4.61 -3.75
CA ARG A 13 -7.71 3.97 -2.44
C ARG A 13 -8.44 2.62 -2.50
N LEU A 14 -9.57 2.56 -3.22
CA LEU A 14 -10.33 1.32 -3.38
C LEU A 14 -9.57 0.30 -4.22
N VAL A 15 -8.93 0.74 -5.31
CA VAL A 15 -8.07 -0.12 -6.15
C VAL A 15 -6.90 -0.65 -5.35
N SER A 16 -6.19 0.20 -4.60
CA SER A 16 -5.11 -0.22 -3.71
C SER A 16 -5.59 -1.23 -2.67
N ALA A 17 -6.73 -0.98 -2.00
CA ALA A 17 -7.27 -1.91 -1.03
C ALA A 17 -7.65 -3.26 -1.66
N ALA A 18 -8.24 -3.25 -2.87
CA ALA A 18 -8.59 -4.48 -3.58
C ALA A 18 -7.34 -5.27 -4.01
N LEU A 19 -6.31 -4.61 -4.53
CA LEU A 19 -5.04 -5.24 -4.91
C LEU A 19 -4.30 -5.81 -3.70
N THR A 20 -4.24 -5.06 -2.59
CA THR A 20 -3.68 -5.57 -1.33
C THR A 20 -4.47 -6.78 -0.85
N ALA A 21 -5.80 -6.72 -0.80
CA ALA A 21 -6.64 -7.86 -0.42
C ALA A 21 -6.40 -9.08 -1.31
N ALA A 22 -6.31 -8.89 -2.63
CA ALA A 22 -6.03 -9.96 -3.59
C ALA A 22 -4.64 -10.59 -3.35
N MET A 23 -3.60 -9.78 -3.13
CA MET A 23 -2.26 -10.27 -2.77
C MET A 23 -2.31 -11.09 -1.47
N GLY A 24 -3.05 -10.63 -0.46
CA GLY A 24 -3.22 -11.37 0.80
C GLY A 24 -3.95 -12.70 0.61
N ALA A 25 -4.98 -12.72 -0.24
CA ALA A 25 -5.72 -13.93 -0.59
C ALA A 25 -4.85 -14.93 -1.35
N ILE A 26 -4.02 -14.47 -2.30
CA ILE A 26 -3.07 -15.33 -3.02
C ILE A 26 -2.07 -15.97 -2.05
N HIS A 27 -1.49 -15.18 -1.13
CA HIS A 27 -0.55 -15.72 -0.14
C HIS A 27 -1.20 -16.71 0.82
N LEU A 28 -2.46 -16.45 1.23
CA LEU A 28 -3.19 -17.37 2.09
C LEU A 28 -3.52 -18.68 1.37
N TYR A 29 -3.94 -18.59 0.10
CA TYR A 29 -4.21 -19.76 -0.73
C TYR A 29 -2.94 -20.59 -0.96
N LEU A 30 -1.82 -19.97 -1.33
CA LEU A 30 -0.56 -20.70 -1.52
C LEU A 30 -0.08 -21.34 -0.22
N TRP A 31 -0.32 -20.67 0.93
CA TRP A 31 -0.05 -21.24 2.24
C TRP A 31 -0.89 -22.49 2.50
N ASP A 32 -2.22 -22.40 2.41
CA ASP A 32 -3.12 -23.49 2.84
C ASP A 32 -3.27 -24.59 1.77
N ASP A 33 -3.62 -24.20 0.54
CA ASP A 33 -3.93 -25.09 -0.57
C ASP A 33 -2.71 -25.36 -1.47
N GLY A 34 -1.81 -24.38 -1.63
CA GLY A 34 -0.63 -24.49 -2.49
C GLY A 34 0.52 -25.30 -1.89
N GLY A 35 0.39 -25.78 -0.65
CA GLY A 35 1.40 -26.62 0.01
C GLY A 35 2.55 -25.86 0.66
N TYR A 36 2.47 -24.53 0.81
CA TYR A 36 3.58 -23.73 1.36
C TYR A 36 3.59 -23.76 2.89
N ARG A 37 2.51 -24.21 3.53
CA ARG A 37 2.36 -24.28 4.99
C ARG A 37 3.44 -25.11 5.69
N ASP A 38 3.90 -26.19 5.06
CA ASP A 38 4.89 -27.11 5.64
C ASP A 38 6.35 -26.70 5.32
N LEU A 39 6.55 -25.59 4.60
CA LEU A 39 7.88 -25.03 4.36
C LEU A 39 8.34 -24.24 5.59
N ASP A 40 9.51 -24.56 6.14
CA ASP A 40 10.06 -23.99 7.38
C ASP A 40 9.82 -22.47 7.56
N THR A 41 10.73 -21.66 7.01
CA THR A 41 10.64 -20.19 7.14
C THR A 41 9.62 -19.62 6.17
N ILE A 42 9.50 -20.21 4.98
CA ILE A 42 8.65 -19.70 3.90
C ILE A 42 7.17 -19.80 4.26
N GLY A 43 6.70 -20.91 4.84
CA GLY A 43 5.31 -21.07 5.24
C GLY A 43 4.89 -20.00 6.27
N VAL A 44 5.74 -19.75 7.27
CA VAL A 44 5.49 -18.67 8.24
C VAL A 44 5.42 -17.31 7.56
N LEU A 45 6.34 -17.02 6.63
CA LEU A 45 6.36 -15.76 5.90
C LEU A 45 5.12 -15.57 5.02
N PHE A 46 4.62 -16.61 4.36
CA PHE A 46 3.38 -16.55 3.57
C PHE A 46 2.16 -16.24 4.44
N LEU A 47 2.04 -16.89 5.61
CA LEU A 47 0.96 -16.60 6.55
C LEU A 47 1.05 -15.18 7.11
N LEU A 48 2.24 -14.73 7.51
CA LEU A 48 2.46 -13.37 7.97
C LEU A 48 2.15 -12.35 6.87
N ASN A 49 2.42 -12.69 5.62
CA ASN A 49 2.13 -11.85 4.48
C ASN A 49 0.61 -11.70 4.27
N ALA A 50 -0.13 -12.81 4.32
CA ALA A 50 -1.58 -12.81 4.29
C ALA A 50 -2.20 -11.95 5.41
N ILE A 51 -1.73 -12.12 6.65
CA ILE A 51 -2.20 -11.33 7.81
C ILE A 51 -1.84 -9.85 7.64
N GLY A 52 -0.58 -9.54 7.31
CA GLY A 52 -0.12 -8.17 7.11
C GLY A 52 -0.90 -7.44 6.02
N SER A 53 -1.18 -8.16 4.93
CA SER A 53 -2.01 -7.67 3.83
C SER A 53 -3.46 -7.41 4.25
N ALA A 54 -4.07 -8.30 5.03
CA ALA A 54 -5.42 -8.10 5.57
C ALA A 54 -5.47 -6.85 6.47
N LEU A 55 -4.49 -6.69 7.37
CA LEU A 55 -4.40 -5.52 8.24
C LEU A 55 -4.20 -4.22 7.45
N LEU A 56 -3.35 -4.24 6.41
CA LEU A 56 -3.15 -3.09 5.53
C LEU A 56 -4.39 -2.75 4.72
N THR A 57 -5.12 -3.75 4.24
CA THR A 57 -6.42 -3.56 3.57
C THR A 57 -7.40 -2.86 4.50
N LEU A 58 -7.54 -3.35 5.74
CA LEU A 58 -8.41 -2.73 6.74
C LEU A 58 -7.96 -1.30 7.07
N ALA A 59 -6.65 -1.06 7.22
CA ALA A 59 -6.11 0.27 7.45
C ALA A 59 -6.40 1.22 6.27
N LEU A 60 -6.23 0.74 5.04
CA LEU A 60 -6.58 1.46 3.82
C LEU A 60 -8.06 1.77 3.75
N LEU A 61 -8.97 0.99 4.32
CA LEU A 61 -10.41 1.27 4.29
C LEU A 61 -10.91 2.09 5.49
N ALA A 62 -10.32 1.90 6.67
CA ALA A 62 -10.78 2.52 7.92
C ALA A 62 -10.19 3.91 8.18
N PHE A 63 -8.97 4.21 7.69
CA PHE A 63 -8.34 5.49 8.01
C PHE A 63 -9.09 6.69 7.41
N PRO A 64 -9.17 7.84 8.09
CA PRO A 64 -9.72 9.05 7.49
C PRO A 64 -8.95 9.41 6.22
N THR A 65 -9.62 9.91 5.17
CA THR A 65 -8.97 10.24 3.88
C THR A 65 -7.77 11.17 4.03
N ARG A 66 -7.81 12.10 4.99
CA ARG A 66 -6.65 12.96 5.34
C ARG A 66 -5.40 12.17 5.77
N TYR A 67 -5.58 10.98 6.34
CA TYR A 67 -4.53 10.11 6.87
C TYR A 67 -4.15 8.92 5.97
N VAL A 68 -4.79 8.76 4.82
CA VAL A 68 -4.60 7.58 3.93
C VAL A 68 -3.18 7.43 3.38
N GLY A 69 -2.40 8.51 3.31
CA GLY A 69 -1.02 8.45 2.81
C GLY A 69 -0.09 7.56 3.67
N VAL A 70 -0.37 7.39 4.97
CA VAL A 70 0.43 6.53 5.85
C VAL A 70 0.22 5.04 5.54
N PRO A 71 -1.01 4.49 5.59
CA PRO A 71 -1.22 3.10 5.20
C PRO A 71 -0.89 2.83 3.74
N ALA A 72 -1.04 3.82 2.83
CA ALA A 72 -0.60 3.68 1.45
C ALA A 72 0.92 3.50 1.34
N ALA A 73 1.72 4.28 2.08
CA ALA A 73 3.18 4.16 2.05
C ALA A 73 3.66 2.84 2.65
N LEU A 74 3.07 2.43 3.78
CA LEU A 74 3.37 1.14 4.40
C LEU A 74 2.99 -0.01 3.47
N GLY A 75 1.81 0.06 2.83
CA GLY A 75 1.39 -0.91 1.84
C GLY A 75 2.33 -0.97 0.64
N ALA A 76 2.77 0.17 0.11
CA ALA A 76 3.70 0.20 -1.02
C ALA A 76 5.03 -0.49 -0.67
N LEU A 77 5.59 -0.22 0.51
CA LEU A 77 6.83 -0.85 0.97
C LEU A 77 6.64 -2.35 1.21
N PHE A 78 5.51 -2.71 1.81
CA PHE A 78 5.16 -4.10 2.07
C PHE A 78 5.06 -4.88 0.75
N THR A 79 4.19 -4.46 -0.18
CA THR A 79 4.02 -5.11 -1.50
C THR A 79 5.28 -5.09 -2.35
N ALA A 80 6.13 -4.05 -2.25
CA ALA A 80 7.42 -4.06 -2.93
C ALA A 80 8.37 -5.11 -2.33
N GLY A 81 8.33 -5.32 -1.01
CA GLY A 81 9.07 -6.37 -0.33
C GLY A 81 8.61 -7.77 -0.72
N THR A 82 7.30 -7.98 -0.87
CA THR A 82 6.75 -9.27 -1.32
C THR A 82 7.17 -9.58 -2.76
N LEU A 83 7.07 -8.61 -3.66
CA LEU A 83 7.50 -8.76 -5.06
C LEU A 83 9.01 -9.00 -5.16
N ALA A 84 9.82 -8.29 -4.36
CA ALA A 84 11.25 -8.53 -4.31
C ALA A 84 11.58 -9.94 -3.80
N ALA A 85 10.86 -10.43 -2.78
CA ALA A 85 11.02 -11.78 -2.27
C ALA A 85 10.67 -12.83 -3.34
N LEU A 86 9.59 -12.62 -4.11
CA LEU A 86 9.23 -13.50 -5.24
C LEU A 86 10.33 -13.50 -6.32
N VAL A 87 10.85 -12.33 -6.71
CA VAL A 87 11.93 -12.24 -7.70
C VAL A 87 13.19 -12.95 -7.22
N ILE A 88 13.56 -12.80 -5.95
CA ILE A 88 14.70 -13.52 -5.35
C ILE A 88 14.43 -15.03 -5.37
N SER A 89 13.23 -15.45 -4.97
CA SER A 89 12.80 -16.85 -4.96
C SER A 89 12.84 -17.50 -6.34
N LEU A 90 12.52 -16.75 -7.41
CA LEU A 90 12.55 -17.22 -8.80
C LEU A 90 13.96 -17.27 -9.42
N THR A 91 14.95 -16.61 -8.81
CA THR A 91 16.29 -16.43 -9.41
C THR A 91 17.36 -17.23 -8.71
N ILE A 92 17.56 -16.98 -7.42
CA ILE A 92 18.61 -17.60 -6.60
C ILE A 92 18.03 -18.41 -5.43
N GLY A 93 16.71 -18.38 -5.27
CA GLY A 93 16.00 -18.99 -4.15
C GLY A 93 16.02 -18.12 -2.90
N LEU A 94 15.06 -18.38 -2.01
CA LEU A 94 14.88 -17.67 -0.76
C LEU A 94 14.76 -18.70 0.37
N PHE A 95 15.68 -18.67 1.34
CA PHE A 95 15.72 -19.64 2.45
C PHE A 95 15.71 -21.12 2.01
N GLY A 96 16.36 -21.44 0.89
CA GLY A 96 16.41 -22.81 0.34
C GLY A 96 15.20 -23.20 -0.51
N PHE A 97 14.23 -22.31 -0.67
CA PHE A 97 13.09 -22.48 -1.57
C PHE A 97 13.36 -21.77 -2.90
N LEU A 98 13.39 -22.52 -4.01
CA LEU A 98 13.54 -21.99 -5.36
C LEU A 98 12.19 -22.15 -6.08
N GLU A 99 11.54 -21.03 -6.36
CA GLU A 99 10.25 -20.98 -7.05
C GLU A 99 10.43 -21.21 -8.56
N SER A 100 9.40 -21.75 -9.22
CA SER A 100 9.39 -21.90 -10.68
C SER A 100 8.48 -20.86 -11.32
N LEU A 101 8.80 -20.38 -12.53
CA LEU A 101 7.89 -19.53 -13.31
C LEU A 101 6.59 -20.26 -13.73
N ASP A 102 6.63 -21.60 -13.76
CA ASP A 102 5.46 -22.45 -13.97
C ASP A 102 4.70 -22.73 -12.67
N GLY A 103 5.15 -22.15 -11.55
CA GLY A 103 4.53 -22.27 -10.24
C GLY A 103 3.12 -21.72 -10.22
N GLU A 104 2.29 -22.33 -9.38
CA GLU A 104 0.89 -21.93 -9.23
C GLU A 104 0.79 -20.46 -8.80
N LEU A 105 -0.05 -19.70 -9.50
CA LEU A 105 -0.30 -18.28 -9.25
C LEU A 105 0.93 -17.34 -9.31
N VAL A 106 2.08 -17.77 -9.82
CA VAL A 106 3.27 -16.89 -9.96
C VAL A 106 2.97 -15.68 -10.84
N TRP A 107 2.41 -15.88 -12.03
CA TRP A 107 2.02 -14.77 -12.92
C TRP A 107 0.94 -13.86 -12.32
N PRO A 108 -0.17 -14.39 -11.75
CA PRO A 108 -1.10 -13.59 -10.97
C PRO A 108 -0.44 -12.77 -9.87
N THR A 109 0.49 -13.35 -9.11
CA THR A 109 1.21 -12.66 -8.03
C THR A 109 2.03 -11.49 -8.59
N ILE A 110 2.85 -11.74 -9.61
CA ILE A 110 3.63 -10.68 -10.27
C ILE A 110 2.73 -9.53 -10.73
N ALA A 111 1.60 -9.85 -11.38
CA ALA A 111 0.68 -8.86 -11.89
C ALA A 111 0.02 -8.04 -10.76
N VAL A 112 -0.52 -8.71 -9.74
CA VAL A 112 -1.22 -8.09 -8.62
C VAL A 112 -0.27 -7.24 -7.78
N GLU A 113 0.92 -7.76 -7.47
CA GLU A 113 1.89 -7.04 -6.66
C GLU A 113 2.49 -5.86 -7.41
N SER A 114 2.82 -6.01 -8.69
CA SER A 114 3.31 -4.89 -9.52
C SER A 114 2.26 -3.78 -9.62
N ALA A 115 1.00 -4.14 -9.90
CA ALA A 115 -0.10 -3.18 -9.92
C ALA A 115 -0.32 -2.55 -8.52
N GLY A 116 -0.19 -3.34 -7.46
CA GLY A 116 -0.28 -2.93 -6.07
C GLY A 116 0.76 -1.87 -5.72
N VAL A 117 2.04 -2.12 -6.02
CA VAL A 117 3.13 -1.16 -5.84
C VAL A 117 2.80 0.16 -6.55
N VAL A 118 2.44 0.10 -7.83
CA VAL A 118 2.13 1.31 -8.62
C VAL A 118 0.97 2.08 -8.01
N ALA A 119 -0.14 1.42 -7.69
CA ALA A 119 -1.33 2.07 -7.14
C ALA A 119 -1.07 2.68 -5.75
N LEU A 120 -0.41 1.94 -4.85
CA LEU A 120 -0.10 2.37 -3.49
C LEU A 120 0.91 3.52 -3.48
N THR A 121 1.93 3.47 -4.34
CA THR A 121 2.89 4.58 -4.52
C THR A 121 2.18 5.82 -5.07
N ALA A 122 1.34 5.67 -6.09
CA ALA A 122 0.57 6.79 -6.62
C ALA A 122 -0.35 7.41 -5.54
N LEU A 123 -1.01 6.59 -4.71
CA LEU A 123 -1.85 7.05 -3.61
C LEU A 123 -1.05 7.80 -2.55
N THR A 124 0.13 7.29 -2.22
CA THR A 124 1.07 7.92 -1.29
C THR A 124 1.46 9.31 -1.77
N LEU A 125 1.91 9.41 -3.02
CA LEU A 125 2.35 10.68 -3.62
C LEU A 125 1.20 11.70 -3.72
N LEU A 126 0.01 11.26 -4.13
CA LEU A 126 -1.17 12.13 -4.21
C LEU A 126 -1.60 12.63 -2.83
N ALA A 127 -1.63 11.75 -1.81
CA ALA A 127 -1.95 12.13 -0.44
C ALA A 127 -0.92 13.11 0.15
N TYR A 128 0.35 12.97 -0.21
CA TYR A 128 1.42 13.88 0.18
C TYR A 128 1.25 15.28 -0.46
N ASP A 129 1.03 15.38 -1.77
CA ASP A 129 0.81 16.67 -2.46
C ASP A 129 -0.36 17.44 -1.85
N LEU A 130 -1.48 16.75 -1.57
CA LEU A 130 -2.67 17.36 -0.97
C LEU A 130 -2.39 17.94 0.42
N ARG A 131 -1.62 17.25 1.26
CA ARG A 131 -1.22 17.75 2.59
C ARG A 131 -0.28 18.94 2.51
N HIS A 132 0.72 18.88 1.63
CA HIS A 132 1.70 19.94 1.49
C HIS A 132 1.08 21.25 1.00
N ARG A 133 0.12 21.17 0.09
CA ARG A 133 -0.63 22.34 -0.40
C ARG A 133 -1.52 22.93 0.69
N GLY A 134 -2.27 22.12 1.43
CA GLY A 134 -3.11 22.59 2.54
C GLY A 134 -2.30 23.31 3.63
N ARG A 135 -1.04 22.89 3.85
CA ARG A 135 -0.13 23.54 4.80
C ARG A 135 0.38 24.91 4.29
N LYS A 136 0.75 25.02 3.00
CA LYS A 136 1.20 26.30 2.40
C LYS A 136 0.11 27.37 2.44
N THR A 137 -1.14 27.01 2.13
CA THR A 137 -2.27 27.96 2.15
C THR A 137 -2.56 28.49 3.56
N ARG A 138 -2.39 27.66 4.60
CA ARG A 138 -2.59 28.09 6.00
C ARG A 138 -1.49 29.04 6.50
N THR A 139 -0.26 28.87 6.04
CA THR A 139 0.86 29.76 6.40
C THR A 139 0.81 31.11 5.68
N GLN A 140 0.12 31.20 4.55
CA GLN A 140 -0.09 32.46 3.81
C GLN A 140 -1.38 33.21 4.18
N ALA A 141 -2.18 32.72 5.14
CA ALA A 141 -3.26 33.51 5.69
C ALA A 141 -2.64 34.74 6.38
N PRO A 142 -3.00 35.97 5.97
CA PRO A 142 -2.27 37.15 6.39
C PRO A 142 -2.37 37.33 7.90
N GLU A 143 -1.20 37.48 8.53
CA GLU A 143 -0.97 37.97 9.89
C GLU A 143 -1.33 39.47 10.02
N GLY A 144 -2.29 39.92 9.21
CA GLY A 144 -2.68 41.29 8.96
C GLY A 144 -4.14 41.51 9.32
N LEU A 145 -4.57 41.10 10.51
CA LEU A 145 -5.52 41.93 11.26
C LEU A 145 -4.72 42.69 12.29
N HIS A 146 -4.02 43.69 11.75
CA HIS A 146 -3.35 44.73 12.48
C HIS A 146 -4.33 45.33 13.51
N ARG A 147 -3.90 45.26 14.77
CA ARG A 147 -4.00 46.31 15.77
C ARG A 147 -4.66 47.59 15.23
N GLY A 148 -5.85 47.90 15.72
CA GLY A 148 -6.30 49.30 15.81
C GLY A 148 -5.78 49.88 17.12
N PRO A 149 -4.90 50.90 17.11
CA PRO A 149 -4.65 51.74 18.27
C PRO A 149 -5.62 52.93 18.26
N SER A 150 -6.31 53.18 19.37
CA SER A 150 -6.85 54.47 19.86
C SER A 150 -7.76 54.12 21.04
N GLY A 151 -7.57 54.55 22.28
CA GLY A 151 -7.06 55.85 22.72
C GLY A 151 -8.25 56.76 23.04
N ALA A 152 -8.33 57.18 24.30
CA ALA A 152 -9.30 58.10 24.94
C ALA A 152 -10.64 57.50 25.41
#